data_AF-A0A1E4GWV1-F1
#
_entry.id   AF-A0A1E4GWV1-F1
#
_cell.length_a   1.000
_cell.length_b   1.000
_cell.length_c   1.000
_cell.angle_alpha   90.00
_cell.angle_beta   90.00
_cell.angle_gamma   90.00
#
_symmetry.space_group_name_H-M   'P 1'
#
loop_
_entity.id
_entity.type
_entity.pdbx_description
1 polymer ?
#
loop_
_entity_poly.entity_id
_entity_poly.type
_entity_poly.pdbx_seq_one_letter_code
_entity_poly.pdbx_strand_id
1 'polypeptide(L)'
;MSRQPDQYVFTFGAGGVVTSVAEVKKNGRLEYEKIEKGESYRLIDGFVVKTEIDGREQEWTVYGDADGDGRWIELAEGDGPFNPAILTRFGGGEGSTPGVQDPIPPLLVFDDDAYVFTFDAAGRVTGVFEVERDGRLEREDIDRDESYVLIGGNVVKTEWDDGRLEVTVYSDLDGDGVWTAEAPVQLTWAGLW
;
A
#
# COMPACT_ATOMS: atom_id res chain seq x y z
N MET A 1 0.65 20.71 12.22
CA MET A 1 -0.21 20.57 11.00
C MET A 1 0.18 19.26 10.35
N SER A 2 -0.60 18.18 10.42
CA SER A 2 -0.22 16.88 9.83
C SER A 2 -0.22 16.93 8.29
N ARG A 3 0.61 16.11 7.63
CA ARG A 3 0.50 15.87 6.18
C ARG A 3 -0.10 14.48 6.04
N GLN A 4 -1.43 14.41 5.98
CA GLN A 4 -2.08 13.16 5.60
C GLN A 4 -1.65 12.79 4.18
N PRO A 5 -1.62 11.49 3.83
CA PRO A 5 -1.39 11.08 2.45
C PRO A 5 -2.40 11.79 1.55
N ASP A 6 -1.94 12.23 0.38
CA ASP A 6 -2.81 12.85 -0.59
C ASP A 6 -3.86 11.81 -1.04
N GLN A 7 -5.12 12.24 -1.10
CA GLN A 7 -6.24 11.39 -1.48
C GLN A 7 -6.66 11.71 -2.91
N TYR A 8 -7.13 10.69 -3.63
CA TYR A 8 -7.53 10.80 -5.02
C TYR A 8 -8.95 10.26 -5.23
N VAL A 9 -9.63 10.79 -6.25
CA VAL A 9 -10.90 10.26 -6.75
C VAL A 9 -10.73 9.94 -8.23
N PHE A 10 -11.11 8.72 -8.61
CA PHE A 10 -11.07 8.26 -10.00
C PHE A 10 -12.48 8.09 -10.57
N THR A 11 -12.66 8.46 -11.84
CA THR A 11 -13.85 8.13 -12.61
C THR A 11 -13.52 6.99 -13.57
N PHE A 12 -14.32 5.94 -13.56
CA PHE A 12 -14.09 4.74 -14.37
C PHE A 12 -15.01 4.69 -15.59
N GLY A 13 -14.41 4.43 -16.75
CA GLY A 13 -15.07 4.05 -17.99
C GLY A 13 -15.15 2.52 -18.15
N ALA A 14 -15.47 2.09 -19.36
CA ALA A 14 -15.62 0.67 -19.68
C ALA A 14 -14.30 -0.10 -19.49
N GLY A 15 -14.40 -1.33 -18.95
CA GLY A 15 -13.25 -2.23 -18.79
C GLY A 15 -12.18 -1.73 -17.83
N GLY A 16 -12.55 -0.90 -16.85
CA GLY A 16 -11.64 -0.40 -15.80
C GLY A 16 -10.71 0.74 -16.25
N VAL A 17 -10.89 1.30 -17.45
CA VAL A 17 -10.13 2.49 -17.88
C VAL A 17 -10.54 3.68 -17.03
N VAL A 18 -9.60 4.38 -16.41
CA VAL A 18 -9.90 5.64 -15.71
C VAL A 18 -9.99 6.77 -16.73
N THR A 19 -11.06 7.55 -16.66
CA THR A 19 -11.34 8.68 -17.57
C THR A 19 -11.13 10.04 -16.93
N SER A 20 -10.96 10.09 -15.60
CA SER A 20 -10.67 11.32 -14.85
C SER A 20 -10.03 10.97 -13.52
N VAL A 21 -9.07 11.79 -13.11
CA VAL A 21 -8.39 11.76 -11.81
C VAL A 21 -8.54 13.14 -11.18
N ALA A 22 -8.72 13.18 -9.86
CA ALA A 22 -8.68 14.42 -9.08
C ALA A 22 -8.04 14.19 -7.71
N GLU A 23 -7.13 15.08 -7.31
CA GLU A 23 -6.63 15.15 -5.94
C GLU A 23 -7.70 15.81 -5.04
N VAL A 24 -7.90 15.25 -3.86
CA VAL A 24 -8.76 15.78 -2.81
C VAL A 24 -7.93 16.74 -1.96
N LYS A 25 -8.19 18.03 -2.11
CA LYS A 25 -7.54 19.05 -1.29
C LYS A 25 -8.03 18.98 0.16
N LYS A 26 -7.24 19.57 1.07
CA LYS A 26 -7.54 19.61 2.53
C LYS A 26 -8.94 20.13 2.90
N ASN A 27 -9.57 20.93 2.04
CA ASN A 27 -10.92 21.45 2.23
C ASN A 27 -12.02 20.57 1.58
N GLY A 28 -11.67 19.36 1.11
CA GLY A 28 -12.54 18.43 0.41
C GLY A 28 -12.78 18.78 -1.07
N ARG A 29 -12.21 19.87 -1.59
CA ARG A 29 -12.35 20.23 -3.01
C ARG A 29 -11.59 19.25 -3.88
N LEU A 30 -12.23 18.78 -4.95
CA LEU A 30 -11.58 18.03 -6.01
C LEU A 30 -10.83 19.00 -6.93
N GLU A 31 -9.53 18.78 -7.07
CA GLU A 31 -8.70 19.41 -8.10
C GLU A 31 -8.48 18.38 -9.20
N TYR A 32 -9.19 18.55 -10.32
CA TYR A 32 -9.06 17.65 -11.46
C TYR A 32 -7.71 17.84 -12.12
N GLU A 33 -7.05 16.72 -12.35
CA GLU A 33 -5.78 16.67 -13.07
C GLU A 33 -6.03 16.28 -14.52
N LYS A 34 -5.18 16.83 -15.39
CA LYS A 34 -5.19 16.46 -16.80
C LYS A 34 -4.31 15.22 -16.94
N ILE A 35 -4.87 14.14 -17.46
CA ILE A 35 -4.09 12.97 -17.87
C ILE A 35 -3.23 13.38 -19.06
N GLU A 36 -1.93 13.43 -18.86
CA GLU A 36 -0.97 13.88 -19.86
C GLU A 36 -0.68 12.81 -20.91
N LYS A 37 -0.06 13.24 -22.00
CA LYS A 37 0.35 12.31 -23.06
C LYS A 37 1.48 11.42 -22.54
N GLY A 38 1.23 10.11 -22.50
CA GLY A 38 2.17 9.14 -21.94
C GLY A 38 1.72 8.61 -20.58
N GLU A 39 0.73 9.27 -19.95
CA GLU A 39 0.09 8.79 -18.74
C GLU A 39 -1.14 7.93 -19.07
N SER A 40 -1.34 6.85 -18.31
CA SER A 40 -2.53 6.03 -18.37
C SER A 40 -2.88 5.51 -16.99
N TYR A 41 -4.17 5.33 -16.73
CA TYR A 41 -4.69 4.86 -15.45
C TYR A 41 -5.67 3.71 -15.68
N ARG A 42 -5.51 2.62 -14.92
CA ARG A 42 -6.37 1.43 -15.07
C ARG A 42 -6.67 0.77 -13.74
N LEU A 43 -7.92 0.38 -13.56
CA LEU A 43 -8.33 -0.51 -12.47
C LEU A 43 -7.90 -1.94 -12.81
N ILE A 44 -7.05 -2.52 -11.98
CA ILE A 44 -6.48 -3.86 -12.10
C ILE A 44 -6.56 -4.50 -10.71
N ASP A 45 -7.23 -5.64 -10.58
CA ASP A 45 -7.36 -6.40 -9.32
C ASP A 45 -7.80 -5.59 -8.09
N GLY A 46 -8.65 -4.58 -8.30
CA GLY A 46 -9.15 -3.71 -7.23
C GLY A 46 -8.27 -2.48 -6.94
N PHE A 47 -7.13 -2.33 -7.62
CA PHE A 47 -6.21 -1.21 -7.49
C PHE A 47 -6.24 -0.33 -8.73
N VAL A 48 -6.06 0.98 -8.56
CA VAL A 48 -5.79 1.87 -9.69
C VAL A 48 -4.29 1.91 -9.92
N VAL A 49 -3.87 1.65 -11.14
CA VAL A 49 -2.47 1.73 -11.54
C VAL A 49 -2.30 2.87 -12.53
N LYS A 50 -1.51 3.89 -12.15
CA LYS A 50 -0.94 4.87 -13.06
C LYS A 50 0.28 4.26 -13.73
N THR A 51 0.44 4.47 -15.02
CA THR A 51 1.70 4.28 -15.75
C THR A 51 2.03 5.57 -16.49
N GLU A 52 3.26 6.04 -16.39
CA GLU A 52 3.77 7.19 -17.12
C GLU A 52 4.92 6.74 -18.02
N ILE A 53 4.92 7.21 -19.27
CA ILE A 53 5.94 6.86 -20.27
C ILE A 53 6.45 8.16 -20.89
N ASP A 54 7.72 8.47 -20.61
CA ASP A 54 8.46 9.54 -21.29
C ASP A 54 9.69 8.98 -22.02
N GLY A 55 9.58 8.88 -23.35
CA GLY A 55 10.65 8.35 -24.20
C GLY A 55 10.98 6.89 -23.88
N ARG A 56 12.03 6.66 -23.08
CA ARG A 56 12.46 5.32 -22.60
C ARG A 56 12.20 5.11 -21.11
N GLU A 57 11.89 6.18 -20.39
CA GLU A 57 11.60 6.16 -18.98
C GLU A 57 10.14 5.74 -18.79
N GLN A 58 9.93 4.91 -17.80
CA GLN A 58 8.61 4.42 -17.41
C GLN A 58 8.52 4.51 -15.90
N GLU A 59 7.39 4.98 -15.40
CA GLU A 59 7.09 5.06 -13.99
C GLU A 59 5.70 4.49 -13.77
N TRP A 60 5.45 3.98 -12.56
CA TRP A 60 4.15 3.48 -12.17
C TRP A 60 3.82 3.88 -10.74
N THR A 61 2.52 4.03 -10.48
CA THR A 61 1.99 4.33 -9.14
C THR A 61 0.76 3.46 -8.91
N VAL A 62 0.67 2.82 -7.75
CA VAL A 62 -0.48 2.01 -7.33
C VAL A 62 -1.28 2.78 -6.30
N TYR A 63 -2.60 2.81 -6.47
CA TYR A 63 -3.54 3.40 -5.53
C TYR A 63 -4.54 2.35 -5.04
N GLY A 64 -4.90 2.44 -3.76
CA GLY A 64 -5.90 1.57 -3.13
C GLY A 64 -7.01 2.35 -2.44
N ASP A 65 -8.20 1.76 -2.44
CA ASP A 65 -9.38 2.22 -1.70
C ASP A 65 -9.70 1.18 -0.63
N ALA A 66 -9.28 1.46 0.60
CA ALA A 66 -9.28 0.49 1.68
C ALA A 66 -10.63 0.32 2.36
N ASP A 67 -11.41 1.40 2.46
CA ASP A 67 -12.75 1.38 3.07
C ASP A 67 -13.89 1.38 2.03
N GLY A 68 -13.55 1.39 0.74
CA GLY A 68 -14.50 1.31 -0.37
C GLY A 68 -15.32 2.58 -0.55
N ASP A 69 -14.87 3.71 0.01
CA ASP A 69 -15.58 4.98 0.00
C ASP A 69 -15.34 5.79 -1.29
N GLY A 70 -14.49 5.27 -2.18
CA GLY A 70 -14.10 5.91 -3.43
C GLY A 70 -12.98 6.95 -3.27
N ARG A 71 -12.33 7.02 -2.10
CA ARG A 71 -11.12 7.82 -1.85
C ARG A 71 -9.91 6.91 -1.82
N TRP A 72 -9.06 7.14 -2.81
CA TRP A 72 -7.90 6.32 -3.07
C TRP A 72 -6.68 6.99 -2.46
N ILE A 73 -5.76 6.21 -1.92
CA ILE A 73 -4.44 6.67 -1.49
C ILE A 73 -3.37 5.98 -2.30
N GLU A 74 -2.25 6.67 -2.47
CA GLU A 74 -1.06 6.07 -3.05
C GLU A 74 -0.50 5.00 -2.10
N LEU A 75 -0.24 3.82 -2.65
CA LEU A 75 0.29 2.66 -1.93
C LEU A 75 1.73 2.32 -2.31
N ALA A 76 2.14 2.65 -3.54
CA ALA A 76 3.48 2.39 -4.02
C ALA A 76 3.77 3.15 -5.31
N GLU A 77 5.04 3.46 -5.53
CA GLU A 77 5.57 3.97 -6.78
C GLU A 77 6.81 3.19 -7.21
N GLY A 78 7.18 3.29 -8.48
CA GLY A 78 8.46 2.78 -8.95
C GLY A 78 8.75 3.03 -10.42
N ASP A 79 10.00 2.79 -10.77
CA ASP A 79 10.52 2.93 -12.13
C ASP A 79 10.40 1.63 -12.94
N GLY A 80 10.40 1.77 -14.26
CA GLY A 80 10.35 0.67 -15.24
C GLY A 80 8.94 0.20 -15.59
N PRO A 81 8.83 -0.90 -16.34
CA PRO A 81 7.54 -1.45 -16.73
C PRO A 81 6.78 -1.98 -15.50
N PHE A 82 5.51 -1.62 -15.37
CA PHE A 82 4.65 -2.15 -14.31
C PHE A 82 4.52 -3.68 -14.41
N ASN A 83 4.75 -4.37 -13.28
CA ASN A 83 4.54 -5.81 -13.14
C ASN A 83 3.31 -6.08 -12.24
N PRO A 84 2.18 -6.57 -12.79
CA PRO A 84 0.95 -6.82 -12.02
C PRO A 84 1.12 -7.75 -10.80
N ALA A 85 2.15 -8.59 -10.78
CA ALA A 85 2.44 -9.44 -9.63
C ALA A 85 2.73 -8.65 -8.34
N ILE A 86 3.04 -7.35 -8.42
CA ILE A 86 3.19 -6.51 -7.23
C ILE A 86 1.87 -6.34 -6.47
N LEU A 87 0.73 -6.41 -7.16
CA LEU A 87 -0.59 -6.20 -6.55
C LEU A 87 -0.95 -7.30 -5.55
N THR A 88 -0.39 -8.50 -5.68
CA THR A 88 -0.65 -9.60 -4.73
C THR A 88 -0.15 -9.28 -3.32
N ARG A 89 0.83 -8.38 -3.18
CA ARG A 89 1.31 -7.90 -1.86
C ARG A 89 0.30 -7.00 -1.17
N PHE A 90 -0.57 -6.36 -1.93
CA PHE A 90 -1.66 -5.56 -1.39
C PHE A 90 -2.97 -6.38 -1.30
N GLY A 91 -2.92 -7.69 -1.59
CA GLY A 91 -4.09 -8.57 -1.65
C GLY A 91 -4.82 -8.61 -2.99
N GLY A 92 -4.20 -8.15 -4.08
CA GLY A 92 -4.72 -8.26 -5.45
C GLY A 92 -4.53 -9.66 -6.04
N GLY A 93 -5.62 -10.35 -6.38
CA GLY A 93 -5.63 -11.66 -7.02
C GLY A 93 -6.85 -12.48 -6.65
N GLU A 94 -7.48 -13.16 -7.62
CA GLU A 94 -8.58 -14.08 -7.32
C GLU A 94 -8.06 -15.24 -6.46
N GLY A 95 -8.50 -15.29 -5.20
CA GLY A 95 -8.38 -16.48 -4.36
C GLY A 95 -7.23 -16.50 -3.35
N SER A 96 -7.06 -15.44 -2.56
CA SER A 96 -6.46 -15.56 -1.22
C SER A 96 -7.35 -16.48 -0.38
N THR A 97 -7.17 -17.79 -0.56
CA THR A 97 -7.67 -18.81 0.35
C THR A 97 -6.75 -18.73 1.56
N PRO A 98 -7.23 -18.39 2.76
CA PRO A 98 -6.43 -18.51 3.96
C PRO A 98 -6.15 -20.01 4.16
N GLY A 99 -4.89 -20.40 4.05
CA GLY A 99 -4.41 -21.72 4.48
C GLY A 99 -4.08 -22.71 3.36
N VAL A 100 -2.79 -22.75 3.00
CA VAL A 100 -1.94 -23.94 2.86
C VAL A 100 -0.49 -23.48 3.12
N GLN A 101 -0.08 -23.28 4.39
CA GLN A 101 0.77 -24.18 5.19
C GLN A 101 1.96 -24.83 4.44
N ASP A 102 3.12 -24.19 4.50
CA ASP A 102 4.35 -24.92 4.87
C ASP A 102 4.43 -24.94 6.41
N PRO A 103 4.78 -26.07 7.06
CA PRO A 103 4.88 -26.12 8.51
C PRO A 103 6.13 -25.36 8.96
N ILE A 104 5.98 -24.09 9.30
CA ILE A 104 6.94 -23.38 10.14
C ILE A 104 6.79 -23.98 11.55
N PRO A 105 7.86 -24.51 12.18
CA PRO A 105 7.78 -25.04 13.53
C PRO A 105 7.42 -23.91 14.53
N PRO A 106 6.67 -24.19 15.60
CA PRO A 106 6.34 -23.18 16.59
C PRO A 106 7.58 -22.92 17.45
N LEU A 107 8.32 -21.87 17.09
CA LEU A 107 9.20 -21.17 18.00
C LEU A 107 8.89 -19.69 17.84
N LEU A 108 8.17 -19.16 18.82
CA LEU A 108 8.02 -17.73 19.08
C LEU A 108 9.42 -17.15 19.31
N VAL A 109 10.08 -16.80 18.21
CA VAL A 109 11.18 -15.84 18.18
C VAL A 109 10.54 -14.61 17.55
N PHE A 110 10.09 -13.68 18.38
CA PHE A 110 9.85 -12.34 17.90
C PHE A 110 11.22 -11.78 17.56
N ASP A 111 11.55 -11.76 16.27
CA ASP A 111 12.55 -10.81 15.78
C ASP A 111 12.00 -9.39 16.03
N ASP A 112 12.88 -8.39 16.06
CA ASP A 112 12.56 -6.98 16.35
C ASP A 112 11.75 -6.32 15.17
N ASP A 113 10.94 -7.12 14.46
CA ASP A 113 10.18 -6.80 13.25
C ASP A 113 8.73 -7.37 13.29
N ALA A 114 8.27 -7.82 14.46
CA ALA A 114 6.91 -8.32 14.67
C ALA A 114 6.00 -7.23 15.24
N TYR A 115 4.76 -7.14 14.76
CA TYR A 115 3.85 -6.04 15.08
C TYR A 115 2.45 -6.52 15.43
N VAL A 116 1.75 -5.76 16.27
CA VAL A 116 0.31 -5.88 16.51
C VAL A 116 -0.37 -4.58 16.12
N PHE A 117 -1.44 -4.69 15.32
CA PHE A 117 -2.27 -3.55 14.93
C PHE A 117 -3.61 -3.59 15.64
N THR A 118 -4.12 -2.41 16.00
CA THR A 118 -5.49 -2.25 16.48
C THR A 118 -6.32 -1.50 15.45
N PHE A 119 -7.59 -1.88 15.32
CA PHE A 119 -8.49 -1.32 14.31
C PHE A 119 -9.76 -0.77 14.94
N ASP A 120 -10.31 0.30 14.37
CA ASP A 120 -11.67 0.74 14.67
C ASP A 120 -12.74 -0.14 13.99
N ALA A 121 -14.02 0.14 14.24
CA ALA A 121 -15.13 -0.60 13.65
C ALA A 121 -15.24 -0.46 12.12
N ALA A 122 -14.53 0.50 11.52
CA ALA A 122 -14.45 0.70 10.07
C ALA A 122 -13.15 0.10 9.48
N GLY A 123 -12.34 -0.60 10.27
CA GLY A 123 -11.09 -1.22 9.82
C GLY A 123 -9.91 -0.27 9.75
N ARG A 124 -10.01 0.97 10.27
CA ARG A 124 -8.89 1.92 10.27
C ARG A 124 -7.92 1.59 11.39
N VAL A 125 -6.62 1.67 11.10
CA VAL A 125 -5.57 1.46 12.10
C VAL A 125 -5.63 2.57 13.16
N THR A 126 -5.79 2.20 14.42
CA THR A 126 -5.85 3.10 15.59
C THR A 126 -4.62 3.02 16.50
N GLY A 127 -3.74 2.05 16.25
CA GLY A 127 -2.54 1.84 17.02
C GLY A 127 -1.65 0.79 16.38
N VAL A 128 -0.35 1.06 16.43
CA VAL A 128 0.74 0.22 15.96
C VAL A 128 1.56 -0.13 17.19
N PHE A 129 1.90 -1.41 17.34
CA PHE A 129 2.69 -1.88 18.46
C PHE A 129 3.78 -2.81 17.96
N GLU A 130 5.04 -2.54 18.30
CA GLU A 130 6.12 -3.51 18.11
C GLU A 130 6.02 -4.59 19.20
N VAL A 131 6.24 -5.84 18.80
CA VAL A 131 6.36 -6.98 19.72
C VAL A 131 7.83 -7.12 20.08
N GLU A 132 8.16 -6.64 21.27
CA GLU A 132 9.48 -6.79 21.86
C GLU A 132 9.89 -8.27 21.92
N ARG A 133 11.21 -8.51 21.91
CA ARG A 133 11.77 -9.87 22.05
C ARG A 133 11.27 -10.63 23.28
N ASP A 134 10.87 -9.93 24.34
CA ASP A 134 10.32 -10.52 25.56
C ASP A 134 8.78 -10.68 25.56
N GLY A 135 8.14 -10.38 24.43
CA GLY A 135 6.70 -10.49 24.16
C GLY A 135 5.88 -9.30 24.65
N ARG A 136 6.52 -8.22 25.13
CA ARG A 136 5.81 -6.98 25.44
C ARG A 136 5.39 -6.26 24.17
N LEU A 137 4.32 -5.48 24.27
CA LEU A 137 3.90 -4.56 23.23
C LEU A 137 4.44 -3.18 23.57
N GLU A 138 5.39 -2.69 22.78
CA GLU A 138 5.79 -1.29 22.76
C GLU A 138 4.87 -0.55 21.79
N ARG A 139 4.35 0.60 22.19
CA ARG A 139 3.43 1.36 21.32
C ARG A 139 4.26 2.30 20.47
N GLU A 140 4.18 2.13 19.15
CA GLU A 140 4.79 3.05 18.21
C GLU A 140 3.97 4.34 18.11
N ASP A 141 4.69 5.45 17.99
CA ASP A 141 4.11 6.71 17.56
C ASP A 141 3.94 6.66 16.04
N ILE A 142 2.75 7.04 15.56
CA ILE A 142 2.52 7.20 14.13
C ILE A 142 3.00 8.60 13.77
N ASP A 143 4.11 8.67 13.07
CA ASP A 143 4.73 9.93 12.70
C ASP A 143 3.88 10.68 11.66
N ARG A 144 4.22 11.95 11.48
CA ARG A 144 3.37 12.90 10.75
C ARG A 144 3.23 12.56 9.27
N ASP A 145 4.27 11.97 8.71
CA ASP A 145 4.49 11.54 7.33
C ASP A 145 4.20 10.05 7.13
N GLU A 146 3.81 9.36 8.20
CA GLU A 146 3.41 7.96 8.16
C GLU A 146 1.90 7.81 8.03
N SER A 147 1.49 6.77 7.33
CA SER A 147 0.09 6.36 7.25
C SER A 147 0.00 4.85 7.19
N TYR A 148 -1.04 4.29 7.81
CA TYR A 148 -1.29 2.86 7.86
C TYR A 148 -2.70 2.57 7.37
N VAL A 149 -2.81 1.58 6.48
CA VAL A 149 -4.09 1.20 5.89
C VAL A 149 -4.24 -0.32 5.86
N LEU A 150 -5.41 -0.83 6.26
CA LEU A 150 -5.75 -2.24 6.07
C LEU A 150 -6.37 -2.40 4.69
N ILE A 151 -5.69 -3.08 3.77
CA ILE A 151 -6.18 -3.33 2.42
C ILE A 151 -5.82 -4.74 1.95
N GLY A 152 -6.80 -5.43 1.36
CA GLY A 152 -6.62 -6.80 0.85
C GLY A 152 -6.17 -7.83 1.90
N GLY A 153 -6.42 -7.56 3.19
CA GLY A 153 -6.01 -8.42 4.30
C GLY A 153 -4.63 -8.10 4.87
N ASN A 154 -3.90 -7.14 4.29
CA ASN A 154 -2.58 -6.71 4.73
C ASN A 154 -2.63 -5.29 5.30
N VAL A 155 -1.75 -4.98 6.25
CA VAL A 155 -1.54 -3.59 6.69
C VAL A 155 -0.42 -3.00 5.84
N VAL A 156 -0.67 -1.89 5.16
CA VAL A 156 0.32 -1.16 4.37
C VAL A 156 0.67 0.11 5.11
N LYS A 157 1.94 0.26 5.50
CA LYS A 157 2.54 1.53 5.94
C LYS A 157 3.08 2.26 4.72
N THR A 158 2.76 3.54 4.62
CA THR A 158 3.40 4.47 3.70
C THR A 158 4.08 5.56 4.51
N GLU A 159 5.31 5.92 4.16
CA GLU A 159 6.08 6.95 4.85
C GLU A 159 6.78 7.84 3.82
N TRP A 160 6.76 9.16 4.04
CA TRP A 160 7.54 10.08 3.22
C TRP A 160 8.88 10.40 3.89
N ASP A 161 9.93 9.71 3.51
CA ASP A 161 11.29 9.95 4.02
C ASP A 161 12.27 10.35 2.90
N ASP A 162 13.19 11.26 3.20
CA ASP A 162 14.23 11.76 2.29
C ASP A 162 13.77 12.14 0.86
N GLY A 163 12.50 12.54 0.73
CA GLY A 163 11.89 12.94 -0.54
C GLY A 163 11.41 11.79 -1.41
N ARG A 164 11.20 10.61 -0.84
CA ARG A 164 10.66 9.41 -1.51
C ARG A 164 9.52 8.81 -0.68
N LEU A 165 8.62 8.09 -1.35
CA LEU A 165 7.64 7.27 -0.68
C LEU A 165 8.26 5.91 -0.31
N GLU A 166 8.38 5.63 0.98
CA GLU A 166 8.70 4.30 1.50
C GLU A 166 7.41 3.54 1.80
N VAL A 167 7.42 2.24 1.51
CA VAL A 167 6.25 1.36 1.65
C VAL A 167 6.66 0.09 2.35
N THR A 168 6.02 -0.19 3.47
CA THR A 168 6.18 -1.44 4.22
C THR A 168 4.85 -2.17 4.26
N VAL A 169 4.83 -3.42 3.83
CA VAL A 169 3.64 -4.28 3.89
C VAL A 169 3.79 -5.22 5.07
N TYR A 170 2.76 -5.33 5.90
CA TYR A 170 2.70 -6.25 7.02
C TYR A 170 1.64 -7.31 6.72
N SER A 171 2.01 -8.57 6.94
CA SER A 171 1.17 -9.74 6.67
C SER A 171 1.02 -10.60 7.93
N ASP A 172 -0.21 -11.04 8.19
CA ASP A 172 -0.58 -12.02 9.23
C ASP A 172 -1.04 -13.31 8.52
N LEU A 173 -0.06 -14.15 8.16
CA LEU A 173 -0.28 -15.31 7.29
C LEU A 173 -0.94 -16.49 8.02
N ASP A 174 -0.83 -16.56 9.34
CA ASP A 174 -1.41 -17.62 10.16
C ASP A 174 -2.67 -17.18 10.93
N GLY A 175 -3.00 -15.89 10.92
CA GLY A 175 -4.22 -15.31 11.47
C GLY A 175 -4.19 -15.22 13.00
N ASP A 176 -3.00 -15.19 13.60
CA ASP A 176 -2.84 -15.13 15.05
C ASP A 176 -2.86 -13.69 15.62
N GLY A 177 -2.89 -12.69 14.73
CA GLY A 177 -2.91 -11.27 15.06
C GLY A 177 -1.52 -10.66 15.25
N VAL A 178 -0.45 -11.41 15.03
CA VAL A 178 0.94 -10.94 14.95
C VAL A 178 1.34 -10.83 13.49
N TRP A 179 1.74 -9.63 13.11
CA TRP A 179 2.06 -9.26 11.75
C TRP A 179 3.57 -9.17 11.59
N THR A 180 4.08 -9.58 10.45
CA THR A 180 5.50 -9.43 10.11
C THR A 180 5.66 -8.52 8.92
N ALA A 181 6.64 -7.62 8.97
CA ALA A 181 6.99 -6.80 7.82
C ALA A 181 7.52 -7.71 6.70
N GLU A 182 6.89 -7.64 5.53
CA GLU A 182 7.48 -8.17 4.32
C GLU A 182 8.74 -7.35 4.02
N ALA A 183 9.88 -8.03 3.85
CA ALA A 183 11.15 -7.36 3.55
C ALA A 183 10.95 -6.32 2.44
N PRO A 184 11.46 -5.08 2.62
CA PRO A 184 11.35 -4.06 1.58
C PRO A 184 11.97 -4.65 0.34
N VAL A 185 11.17 -4.76 -0.72
CA VAL A 185 11.73 -5.15 -2.00
C VAL A 185 12.55 -3.96 -2.43
N GLN A 186 13.86 -4.11 -2.32
CA GLN A 186 14.77 -3.23 -3.04
C GLN A 186 14.26 -3.23 -4.48
N LEU A 187 13.71 -2.10 -4.90
CA LEU A 187 13.41 -1.82 -6.29
C LEU A 187 14.77 -1.81 -6.98
N THR A 188 15.25 -3.00 -7.32
CA THR A 188 16.56 -3.16 -7.92
C THR A 188 16.44 -2.55 -9.30
N TRP A 189 17.27 -1.54 -9.52
CA TRP A 189 17.56 -1.00 -10.82
C TRP A 189 17.87 -2.18 -11.76
N ALA A 190 16.93 -2.52 -12.63
CA ALA A 190 17.23 -3.38 -13.78
C ALA A 190 17.99 -2.56 -14.83
N GLY A 191 19.12 -1.97 -14.41
CA GLY A 191 20.14 -1.41 -15.29
C GLY A 191 21.09 -2.52 -15.73
N LEU A 192 20.66 -3.32 -16.70
CA LEU A 192 21.60 -4.05 -17.55
C LEU A 192 21.92 -3.14 -18.74
N TRP A 193 23.13 -2.56 -18.75
CA TRP A 193 24.20 -2.77 -19.74
C TRP A 193 25.50 -2.12 -19.25
#